data_AF-A0A7C4SU08-F1
#
_entry.id   AF-A0A7C4SU08-F1
#
_cell.length_a   1.000
_cell.length_b   1.000
_cell.length_c   1.000
_cell.angle_alpha   90.00
_cell.angle_beta   90.00
_cell.angle_gamma   90.00
#
_symmetry.space_group_name_H-M   'P 1'
#
loop_
_entity.id
_entity.type
_entity.pdbx_description
1 polymer ?
#
loop_
_entity_poly.entity_id
_entity_poly.type
_entity_poly.pdbx_seq_one_letter_code
_entity_poly.pdbx_strand_id
1 'polypeptide(L)'
;MKQKEEQHPPPSLDLKNWLTFVRRWGIIVDSLWLIPERDSSGAMKDLHHGEFIPQIPRQAILRFTRPYELVIDPFVGYGTTLMECQRLGRNGIGVELEPQIAEVAKRRLCEEPNP
;
A
#
# COMPACT_ATOMS: atom_id res chain seq x y z
N MET A 1 10.54 -10.11 -25.48
CA MET A 1 10.38 -10.40 -24.04
C MET A 1 10.62 -9.10 -23.28
N LYS A 2 9.58 -8.49 -22.68
CA LYS A 2 9.79 -7.33 -21.80
C LYS A 2 10.40 -7.86 -20.50
N GLN A 3 11.61 -7.43 -20.16
CA GLN A 3 12.20 -7.71 -18.87
C GLN A 3 11.20 -7.22 -17.80
N LYS A 4 10.80 -8.10 -16.88
CA LYS A 4 10.14 -7.66 -15.65
C LYS A 4 11.19 -6.81 -14.94
N GLU A 5 10.98 -5.49 -14.88
CA GLU A 5 11.73 -4.66 -13.94
C GLU A 5 11.55 -5.31 -12.56
N GLU A 6 12.65 -5.69 -11.92
CA GLU A 6 12.63 -6.04 -10.51
C GLU A 6 12.01 -4.85 -9.77
N GLN A 7 10.85 -5.07 -9.16
CA GLN A 7 10.13 -4.03 -8.42
C GLN A 7 10.86 -3.82 -7.09
N HIS A 8 12.01 -3.15 -7.15
CA HIS A 8 12.72 -2.70 -5.96
C HIS A 8 11.83 -1.72 -5.19
N PRO A 9 11.76 -1.82 -3.85
CA PRO A 9 10.94 -0.93 -3.05
C PRO A 9 11.36 0.53 -3.30
N PRO A 10 10.40 1.47 -3.33
CA PRO A 10 10.71 2.87 -3.58
C PRO A 10 11.69 3.38 -2.53
N PRO A 11 12.83 4.00 -2.91
CA PRO A 11 13.78 4.53 -1.94
C PRO A 11 13.12 5.62 -1.07
N SER A 12 13.78 6.03 0.00
CA SER A 12 13.32 7.18 0.79
C SER A 12 13.17 8.42 -0.07
N LEU A 13 12.22 9.30 0.28
CA LEU A 13 12.00 10.59 -0.37
C LEU A 13 13.32 11.36 -0.53
N ASP A 14 13.71 11.62 -1.79
CA ASP A 14 14.86 12.47 -2.12
C ASP A 14 14.42 13.93 -2.14
N LEU A 15 14.81 14.71 -1.12
CA LEU A 15 14.46 16.13 -1.03
C LEU A 15 15.16 17.00 -2.09
N LYS A 16 16.32 16.58 -2.61
CA LYS A 16 17.04 17.34 -3.64
C LYS A 16 16.35 17.23 -5.00
N ASN A 17 15.80 16.05 -5.30
CA ASN A 17 15.10 15.76 -6.55
C ASN A 17 13.64 15.37 -6.32
N TRP A 18 12.98 16.02 -5.36
CA TRP A 18 11.66 15.60 -4.87
C TRP A 18 10.61 15.55 -5.98
N LEU A 19 10.65 16.48 -6.94
CA LEU A 19 9.70 16.51 -8.05
C LEU A 19 9.83 15.27 -8.97
N THR A 20 11.06 14.83 -9.21
CA THR A 20 11.33 13.59 -9.97
C THR A 20 10.86 12.37 -9.18
N PHE A 21 11.09 12.37 -7.87
CA PHE A 21 10.65 11.29 -6.98
C PHE A 21 9.13 11.16 -6.98
N VAL A 22 8.39 12.25 -6.70
CA VAL A 22 6.91 12.21 -6.65
C VAL A 22 6.31 11.82 -8.00
N ARG A 23 6.90 12.25 -9.12
CA ARG A 23 6.44 11.86 -10.46
C ARG A 23 6.71 10.38 -10.75
N ARG A 24 7.91 9.88 -10.44
CA ARG A 24 8.29 8.48 -10.67
C ARG A 24 7.40 7.52 -9.89
N TRP A 25 7.06 7.87 -8.65
CA TRP A 25 6.29 7.01 -7.76
C TRP A 25 4.81 7.38 -7.66
N GLY A 26 4.34 8.32 -8.50
CA GLY A 26 2.94 8.71 -8.61
C GLY A 26 2.36 9.34 -7.33
N ILE A 27 3.16 10.07 -6.54
CA ILE A 27 2.70 10.71 -5.30
C ILE A 27 1.94 12.00 -5.64
N ILE A 28 0.69 12.10 -5.20
CA ILE A 28 -0.21 13.23 -5.48
C ILE A 28 -0.02 14.34 -4.44
N VAL A 29 0.73 15.41 -4.72
CA VAL A 29 1.06 16.41 -3.68
C VAL A 29 -0.08 17.39 -3.35
N ASP A 30 -1.18 17.36 -4.10
CA ASP A 30 -2.35 18.21 -3.87
C ASP A 30 -3.16 17.77 -2.64
N SER A 31 -3.95 18.69 -2.09
CA SER A 31 -4.87 18.43 -0.98
C SER A 31 -6.11 17.62 -1.39
N LEU A 32 -6.44 17.61 -2.69
CA LEU A 32 -7.56 16.84 -3.25
C LEU A 32 -7.00 15.71 -4.12
N TRP A 33 -7.27 14.47 -3.74
CA TRP A 33 -6.86 13.30 -4.51
C TRP A 33 -7.98 12.84 -5.42
N LEU A 34 -7.80 13.06 -6.72
CA LEU A 34 -8.72 12.58 -7.75
C LEU A 34 -8.25 11.20 -8.21
N ILE A 35 -8.95 10.17 -7.78
CA ILE A 35 -8.64 8.77 -8.11
C ILE A 35 -9.80 8.24 -8.96
N PRO A 36 -9.62 8.13 -10.29
CA PRO A 36 -10.72 7.84 -11.22
C PRO A 36 -11.20 6.39 -11.12
N GLU A 37 -10.30 5.47 -10.78
CA GLU A 37 -10.58 4.04 -10.69
C GLU A 37 -9.82 3.41 -9.53
N ARG A 38 -10.43 2.43 -8.87
CA ARG A 38 -9.80 1.62 -7.82
C ARG A 38 -8.80 0.65 -8.45
N ASP A 39 -7.61 0.53 -7.85
CA ASP A 39 -6.69 -0.54 -8.20
C ASP A 39 -7.26 -1.89 -7.73
N SER A 40 -7.44 -2.81 -8.68
CA SER A 40 -8.02 -4.14 -8.49
C SER A 40 -6.99 -5.27 -8.68
N SER A 41 -5.70 -4.92 -8.77
CA SER A 41 -4.60 -5.88 -8.88
C SER A 41 -4.34 -6.63 -7.56
N GLY A 42 -3.77 -7.84 -7.66
CA GLY A 42 -3.39 -8.66 -6.51
C GLY A 42 -4.55 -9.39 -5.82
N ALA A 43 -4.42 -9.65 -4.52
CA ALA A 43 -5.38 -10.40 -3.70
C ALA A 43 -6.67 -9.60 -3.38
N MET A 44 -6.74 -8.31 -3.78
CA MET A 44 -7.84 -7.38 -3.48
C MET A 44 -8.99 -7.39 -4.51
N LYS A 45 -9.37 -8.57 -5.02
CA LYS A 45 -10.40 -8.68 -6.06
C LYS A 45 -11.81 -8.38 -5.57
N ASP A 46 -12.10 -8.72 -4.31
CA ASP A 46 -13.42 -8.53 -3.72
C ASP A 46 -13.40 -7.29 -2.81
N LEU A 47 -14.22 -6.30 -3.14
CA LEU A 47 -14.43 -5.12 -2.31
C LEU A 47 -15.46 -5.44 -1.22
N HIS A 48 -15.04 -5.38 0.04
CA HIS A 48 -15.94 -5.46 1.18
C HIS A 48 -16.38 -4.06 1.64
N HIS A 49 -17.55 -3.99 2.29
CA HIS A 49 -18.06 -2.73 2.82
C HIS A 49 -17.07 -2.11 3.82
N GLY A 50 -16.79 -0.81 3.68
CA GLY A 50 -15.87 -0.08 4.56
C GLY A 50 -14.39 -0.14 4.17
N GLU A 51 -13.99 -0.90 3.16
CA GLU A 51 -12.62 -0.85 2.64
C GLU A 51 -12.34 0.46 1.89
N PHE A 52 -11.24 1.13 2.21
CA PHE A 52 -10.68 2.16 1.34
C PHE A 52 -10.01 1.54 0.11
N ILE A 53 -9.93 2.32 -0.98
CA ILE A 53 -9.18 1.92 -2.17
C ILE A 53 -7.67 1.86 -1.85
N PRO A 54 -6.90 0.89 -2.41
CA PRO A 54 -5.48 0.71 -2.08
C PRO A 54 -4.63 1.96 -2.30
N GLN A 55 -5.03 2.82 -3.24
CA GLN A 55 -4.29 4.04 -3.52
C GLN A 55 -4.25 5.00 -2.33
N ILE A 56 -5.23 4.99 -1.42
CA ILE A 56 -5.22 5.88 -0.25
C ILE A 56 -4.05 5.55 0.71
N PRO A 57 -3.93 4.33 1.27
CA PRO A 57 -2.79 3.99 2.13
C PRO A 57 -1.47 4.02 1.36
N ARG A 58 -1.43 3.62 0.08
CA ARG A 58 -0.22 3.73 -0.76
C ARG A 58 0.38 5.13 -0.72
N GLN A 59 -0.49 6.12 -0.91
CA GLN A 59 -0.14 7.53 -0.90
C GLN A 59 0.39 7.95 0.48
N ALA A 60 -0.25 7.55 1.57
CA ALA A 60 0.22 7.83 2.93
C ALA A 60 1.59 7.19 3.22
N ILE A 61 1.75 5.90 2.92
CA ILE A 61 2.98 5.14 3.14
C ILE A 61 4.16 5.76 2.38
N LEU A 62 3.98 6.12 1.11
CA LEU A 62 5.04 6.74 0.30
C LEU A 62 5.51 8.10 0.83
N ARG A 63 4.62 8.89 1.45
CA ARG A 63 4.95 10.23 1.95
C ARG A 63 5.60 10.21 3.33
N PHE A 64 5.13 9.32 4.20
CA PHE A 64 5.44 9.39 5.63
C PHE A 64 6.34 8.26 6.13
N THR A 65 6.79 7.37 5.23
CA THR A 65 7.69 6.27 5.60
C THR A 65 8.83 6.09 4.61
N ARG A 66 9.94 5.55 5.11
CA ARG A 66 11.08 5.04 4.33
C ARG A 66 10.94 3.52 4.12
N PRO A 67 11.67 2.94 3.15
CA PRO A 67 11.80 1.48 3.04
C PRO A 67 12.10 0.82 4.38
N TYR A 68 11.48 -0.32 4.61
CA TYR A 68 11.65 -1.15 5.80
C TYR A 68 11.18 -0.54 7.14
N GLU A 69 10.65 0.69 7.13
CA GLU A 69 9.99 1.24 8.33
C GLU A 69 8.67 0.51 8.63
N LEU A 70 8.23 0.64 9.88
CA LEU A 70 7.02 0.01 10.39
C LEU A 70 5.81 0.95 10.26
N VAL A 71 4.74 0.43 9.67
CA VAL A 71 3.40 1.03 9.64
C VAL A 71 2.50 0.27 10.60
N ILE A 72 1.75 1.00 11.43
CA ILE A 72 0.77 0.42 12.36
C ILE A 72 -0.62 0.89 11.94
N ASP A 73 -1.53 -0.05 11.71
CA ASP A 73 -2.95 0.22 11.45
C ASP A 73 -3.82 -0.38 12.57
N PRO A 74 -4.34 0.43 13.50
CA PRO A 74 -5.13 -0.08 14.62
C PRO A 74 -6.54 -0.56 14.23
N PHE A 75 -6.97 -0.31 12.98
CA PHE A 75 -8.29 -0.70 12.45
C PHE A 75 -8.13 -1.27 11.04
N VAL A 76 -7.34 -2.34 10.94
CA VAL A 76 -6.81 -2.82 9.67
C VAL A 76 -7.89 -3.38 8.73
N GLY A 77 -9.06 -3.77 9.27
CA GLY A 77 -10.14 -4.34 8.49
C GLY A 77 -9.65 -5.52 7.65
N TYR A 78 -9.90 -5.46 6.35
CA TYR A 78 -9.53 -6.50 5.40
C TYR A 78 -8.06 -6.45 4.91
N GLY A 79 -7.19 -5.67 5.56
CA GLY A 79 -5.75 -5.76 5.34
C GLY A 79 -5.16 -4.79 4.31
N THR A 80 -5.93 -3.85 3.76
CA THR A 80 -5.49 -3.00 2.64
C THR A 80 -4.22 -2.22 2.92
N THR A 81 -4.07 -1.65 4.12
CA THR A 81 -2.84 -0.95 4.53
C THR A 81 -1.63 -1.86 4.50
N LEU A 82 -1.76 -3.09 5.02
CA LEU A 82 -0.66 -4.05 5.13
C LEU A 82 -0.25 -4.62 3.78
N MET A 83 -1.21 -4.83 2.86
CA MET A 83 -0.90 -5.24 1.49
C MET A 83 -0.09 -4.16 0.76
N GLU A 84 -0.47 -2.89 0.90
CA GLU A 84 0.35 -1.80 0.34
C GLU A 84 1.71 -1.66 1.04
N CYS A 85 1.81 -2.01 2.32
CA CYS A 85 3.12 -2.11 2.99
C CYS A 85 3.99 -3.18 2.32
N GLN A 86 3.48 -4.40 2.10
CA GLN A 86 4.21 -5.46 1.40
C GLN A 86 4.67 -4.99 0.01
N ARG A 87 3.75 -4.47 -0.81
CA ARG A 87 4.04 -3.97 -2.17
C ARG A 87 5.11 -2.87 -2.21
N LEU A 88 5.19 -2.05 -1.17
CA LEU A 88 6.13 -0.94 -1.07
C LEU A 88 7.40 -1.30 -0.26
N GLY A 89 7.54 -2.54 0.21
CA GLY A 89 8.66 -2.98 1.05
C GLY A 89 8.71 -2.28 2.41
N ARG A 90 7.57 -2.10 3.06
CA ARG A 90 7.44 -1.67 4.46
C ARG A 90 7.02 -2.84 5.33
N ASN A 91 7.38 -2.78 6.61
CA ASN A 91 6.82 -3.66 7.61
C ASN A 91 5.44 -3.13 8.03
N GLY A 92 4.49 -4.02 8.26
CA GLY A 92 3.13 -3.64 8.66
C GLY A 92 2.63 -4.47 9.83
N ILE A 93 1.99 -3.83 10.80
CA ILE A 93 1.24 -4.48 11.88
C ILE A 93 -0.17 -3.91 11.89
N GLY A 94 -1.17 -4.80 11.89
CA GLY A 94 -2.57 -4.43 11.91
C GLY A 94 -3.30 -5.04 13.10
N VAL A 95 -4.28 -4.30 13.64
CA VAL A 95 -5.21 -4.82 14.65
C VAL A 95 -6.62 -4.78 14.07
N GLU A 96 -7.34 -5.88 14.23
CA GLU A 96 -8.76 -6.01 13.87
C GLU A 96 -9.47 -6.68 15.05
N LEU A 97 -10.65 -6.16 15.40
CA LEU A 97 -11.44 -6.63 16.53
C LEU A 97 -12.24 -7.88 16.16
N GLU A 98 -12.80 -7.92 14.95
CA GLU A 98 -13.65 -9.02 14.48
C GLU A 98 -12.80 -10.18 13.93
N PRO A 99 -12.77 -11.35 14.60
CA PRO A 99 -11.90 -12.46 14.19
C PRO A 99 -12.14 -12.95 12.77
N GLN A 100 -13.39 -12.91 12.29
CA GLN A 100 -13.72 -13.35 10.93
C GLN A 100 -13.08 -12.43 9.87
N ILE A 101 -13.09 -11.12 10.10
CA ILE A 101 -12.47 -10.14 9.20
C ILE A 101 -10.95 -10.27 9.25
N ALA A 102 -10.37 -10.43 10.45
CA ALA A 102 -8.94 -10.62 10.65
C ALA A 102 -8.41 -11.84 9.89
N GLU A 103 -9.14 -12.96 9.87
CA GLU A 103 -8.74 -14.16 9.13
C GLU A 103 -8.77 -13.94 7.61
N VAL A 104 -9.75 -13.18 7.09
CA VAL A 104 -9.78 -12.80 5.67
C VAL A 104 -8.59 -11.92 5.31
N ALA A 105 -8.26 -10.93 6.14
CA ALA A 105 -7.09 -10.07 5.94
C ALA A 105 -5.80 -10.89 5.92
N LYS A 106 -5.63 -11.80 6.88
CA LYS A 106 -4.48 -12.70 6.97
C LYS A 106 -4.33 -13.56 5.73
N ARG A 107 -5.41 -14.17 5.24
CA ARG A 107 -5.38 -14.97 4.00
C ARG A 107 -4.91 -14.13 2.80
N ARG A 108 -5.46 -12.92 2.64
CA ARG A 108 -5.08 -12.01 1.55
C ARG A 108 -3.59 -11.64 1.61
N LEU A 109 -3.07 -11.36 2.81
CA LEU A 109 -1.65 -11.02 3.00
C LEU A 109 -0.70 -12.19 2.68
N CYS A 110 -1.15 -13.44 2.86
CA CYS A 110 -0.38 -14.62 2.45
C CYS A 110 -0.38 -14.84 0.93
N GLU A 111 -1.40 -14.36 0.22
CA GLU A 111 -1.52 -14.46 -1.23
C GLU A 111 -0.82 -13.30 -1.95
N GLU A 112 -0.66 -12.16 -1.29
CA GLU A 112 0.01 -10.99 -1.84
C GLU A 112 1.54 -11.22 -1.92
N PRO A 113 2.17 -10.99 -3.07
CA PRO A 113 3.61 -11.23 -3.22
C PRO A 113 4.43 -10.20 -2.44
N ASN A 114 5.51 -10.67 -1.82
CA ASN A 114 6.57 -9.78 -1.35
C ASN A 114 7.46 -9.36 -2.54
N PRO A 115 7.93 -8.10 -2.56
CA PRO A 115 8.91 -7.62 -3.54
C PRO A 115 10.27 -8.32 -3.40
#